data_AF-A0A2R7KQ30-F1
#
_entry.id   AF-A0A2R7KQ30-F1
#
_cell.length_a   1.000
_cell.length_b   1.000
_cell.length_c   1.000
_cell.angle_alpha   90.00
_cell.angle_beta   90.00
_cell.angle_gamma   90.00
#
_symmetry.space_group_name_H-M   'P 1'
#
loop_
_entity.id
_entity.type
_entity.pdbx_description
1 polymer ?
#
loop_
_entity_poly.entity_id
_entity_poly.type
_entity_poly.pdbx_seq_one_letter_code
_entity_poly.pdbx_strand_id
1 'polypeptide(L)'
;TQKPKELKFASKETKRTDSIFSILIDNELIKLKEKSSPENEQIINDALKQMKVFDADYAKIIAELQKNGENKQIIYAMISNLQTRISFLQTVLQRIEENEKFKNTTDEKTL
;
A
#
# COMPACT_ATOMS: atom_id res chain seq x y z
N THR A 1 6.10 -1.07 -17.97
CA THR A 1 4.75 -1.46 -17.53
C THR A 1 4.76 -2.94 -17.19
N GLN A 2 4.48 -3.33 -15.94
CA GLN A 2 4.31 -4.76 -15.63
C GLN A 2 3.03 -5.23 -16.33
N LYS A 3 3.10 -6.35 -17.07
CA LYS A 3 1.92 -6.99 -17.64
C LYS A 3 0.90 -7.25 -16.52
N PRO A 4 -0.41 -7.03 -16.74
CA PRO A 4 -1.43 -7.48 -15.81
C PRO A 4 -1.22 -8.98 -15.55
N LYS A 5 -1.02 -9.36 -14.29
CA LYS A 5 -1.01 -10.78 -13.92
C LYS A 5 -2.41 -11.30 -14.18
N GLU A 6 -2.59 -12.06 -15.25
CA GLU A 6 -3.83 -12.79 -15.46
C GLU A 6 -4.00 -13.81 -14.32
N LEU A 7 -4.88 -13.50 -13.36
CA LEU A 7 -5.22 -14.40 -12.28
C LEU A 7 -6.11 -15.53 -12.80
N LYS A 8 -5.54 -16.52 -13.51
CA LYS A 8 -6.30 -17.52 -14.29
C LYS A 8 -7.38 -18.23 -13.48
N PHE A 9 -7.05 -18.65 -12.26
CA PHE A 9 -7.95 -19.39 -11.37
C PHE A 9 -8.76 -18.53 -10.38
N ALA A 10 -8.76 -17.20 -10.56
CA ALA A 10 -9.59 -16.29 -9.76
C ALA A 10 -10.96 -16.06 -10.43
N SER A 11 -11.99 -15.94 -9.60
CA SER A 11 -13.32 -15.46 -9.98
C SER A 11 -13.27 -14.03 -10.51
N LYS A 12 -14.36 -13.61 -11.17
CA LYS A 12 -14.49 -12.24 -11.69
C LYS A 12 -14.44 -11.22 -10.55
N GLU A 13 -15.06 -11.56 -9.43
CA GLU A 13 -15.13 -10.78 -8.21
C GLU A 13 -13.74 -10.61 -7.59
N THR A 14 -12.97 -11.70 -7.47
CA THR A 14 -11.59 -11.66 -6.97
C THR A 14 -10.70 -10.78 -7.85
N LYS A 15 -10.76 -10.94 -9.19
CA LYS A 15 -10.02 -10.09 -10.14
C LYS A 15 -10.39 -8.61 -10.01
N ARG A 16 -11.68 -8.32 -9.84
CA ARG A 16 -12.17 -6.95 -9.66
C ARG A 16 -11.66 -6.36 -8.35
N THR A 17 -11.66 -7.14 -7.27
CA THR A 17 -11.10 -6.73 -5.98
C THR A 17 -9.60 -6.44 -6.09
N ASP A 18 -8.81 -7.34 -6.68
CA ASP A 18 -7.37 -7.11 -6.96
C ASP A 18 -7.13 -5.79 -7.70
N SER A 19 -7.87 -5.56 -8.78
CA SER A 19 -7.72 -4.37 -9.61
C SER A 19 -8.07 -3.08 -8.86
N ILE A 20 -9.21 -3.04 -8.16
CA ILE A 20 -9.65 -1.85 -7.42
C ILE A 20 -8.63 -1.51 -6.33
N PHE A 21 -8.23 -2.50 -5.53
CA PHE A 21 -7.32 -2.26 -4.41
C PHE A 21 -5.90 -1.93 -4.88
N SER A 22 -5.42 -2.53 -5.98
CA SER A 22 -4.13 -2.16 -6.57
C SER A 22 -4.10 -0.70 -7.00
N ILE A 23 -5.15 -0.22 -7.67
CA ILE A 23 -5.28 1.20 -8.05
C ILE A 23 -5.27 2.10 -6.81
N LEU A 24 -5.98 1.72 -5.74
CA LEU A 24 -5.99 2.49 -4.50
C LEU A 24 -4.58 2.55 -3.86
N ILE A 25 -3.88 1.43 -3.79
CA ILE A 25 -2.51 1.36 -3.24
C ILE A 25 -1.56 2.22 -4.09
N ASP A 26 -1.65 2.15 -5.41
CA ASP A 26 -0.84 2.96 -6.31
C ASP A 26 -1.08 4.46 -6.10
N ASN A 27 -2.34 4.87 -5.93
CA ASN A 27 -2.70 6.25 -5.65
C ASN A 27 -2.14 6.72 -4.28
N GLU A 28 -2.22 5.90 -3.24
CA GLU A 28 -1.64 6.23 -1.93
C GLU A 28 -0.10 6.30 -2.00
N LEU A 29 0.55 5.45 -2.80
CA LEU A 29 2.00 5.52 -3.04
C LEU A 29 2.40 6.78 -3.80
N ILE A 30 1.58 7.25 -4.74
CA ILE A 30 1.80 8.53 -5.44
C ILE A 30 1.76 9.68 -4.43
N LYS A 31 0.70 9.77 -3.62
CA LYS A 31 0.58 10.78 -2.55
C LYS A 31 1.78 10.76 -1.60
N LEU A 32 2.24 9.57 -1.21
CA LEU A 32 3.40 9.41 -0.33
C LEU A 32 4.67 9.99 -0.97
N LYS A 33 4.87 9.75 -2.28
CA LYS A 33 6.02 10.29 -3.01
C LYS A 33 5.94 11.80 -3.22
N GLU A 34 4.75 12.35 -3.39
CA GLU A 34 4.53 13.81 -3.49
C GLU A 34 4.93 14.55 -2.20
N LYS A 35 4.96 13.85 -1.06
CA LYS A 35 5.44 14.37 0.23
C LYS A 35 6.97 14.32 0.41
N SER A 36 7.73 14.02 -0.65
CA SER A 36 9.19 13.93 -0.57
C SER A 36 9.82 15.28 -0.20
N SER A 37 10.56 15.28 0.90
CA SER A 37 11.40 16.39 1.35
C SER A 37 12.55 15.83 2.21
N PRO A 38 13.62 16.61 2.48
CA PRO A 38 14.69 16.17 3.38
C PRO A 38 14.15 15.74 4.77
N GLU A 39 13.12 16.41 5.26
CA GLU A 39 12.52 16.14 6.56
C GLU A 39 11.70 14.85 6.59
N ASN A 40 11.06 14.51 5.46
CA ASN A 40 10.20 13.34 5.33
C ASN A 40 10.94 12.11 4.75
N GLU A 41 12.20 12.27 4.34
CA GLU A 41 12.96 11.24 3.61
C GLU A 41 13.01 9.91 4.38
N GLN A 42 13.32 9.94 5.67
CA GLN A 42 13.46 8.73 6.48
C GLN A 42 12.14 7.95 6.55
N ILE A 43 11.03 8.61 6.91
CA ILE A 43 9.73 7.95 7.07
C ILE A 43 9.19 7.42 5.73
N ILE A 44 9.44 8.14 4.63
CA ILE A 44 9.08 7.68 3.28
C ILE A 44 9.91 6.44 2.91
N ASN A 45 11.22 6.46 3.12
CA ASN A 45 12.10 5.34 2.81
C ASN A 45 11.73 4.08 3.61
N ASP A 46 11.44 4.23 4.90
CA ASP A 46 10.99 3.13 5.75
C ASP A 46 9.64 2.56 5.27
N ALA A 47 8.70 3.44 4.89
CA ALA A 47 7.41 3.02 4.35
C ALA A 47 7.56 2.27 3.03
N LEU A 48 8.40 2.76 2.10
CA LEU A 48 8.68 2.07 0.83
C LEU A 48 9.35 0.72 1.04
N LYS A 49 10.23 0.60 2.03
CA LYS A 49 10.85 -0.68 2.42
C LYS A 49 9.81 -1.66 2.95
N GLN A 50 8.90 -1.20 3.81
CA GLN A 50 7.80 -2.01 4.32
C GLN A 50 6.84 -2.46 3.21
N MET A 51 6.55 -1.59 2.24
CA MET A 51 5.72 -1.96 1.08
C MET A 51 6.33 -3.09 0.26
N LYS A 52 7.66 -3.16 0.12
CA LYS A 52 8.34 -4.30 -0.52
C LYS A 52 8.12 -5.61 0.22
N VAL A 53 8.02 -5.58 1.55
CA VAL A 53 7.69 -6.76 2.36
C VAL A 53 6.27 -7.21 2.06
N PHE A 54 5.31 -6.27 2.06
CA PHE A 54 3.94 -6.58 1.69
C PHE A 54 3.83 -7.14 0.27
N ASP A 55 4.60 -6.60 -0.69
CA ASP A 55 4.69 -7.10 -2.09
C ASP A 55 5.14 -8.55 -2.16
N ALA A 56 6.16 -8.92 -1.39
CA ALA A 56 6.60 -10.30 -1.31
C ALA A 56 5.51 -11.21 -0.73
N ASP A 57 4.80 -10.78 0.31
CA ASP A 57 3.74 -11.58 0.92
C ASP A 57 2.52 -11.75 0.01
N TYR A 58 2.13 -10.69 -0.70
CA TYR A 58 1.06 -10.79 -1.70
C TYR A 58 1.44 -11.68 -2.87
N ALA A 59 2.69 -11.62 -3.33
CA ALA A 59 3.16 -12.52 -4.38
C ALA A 59 3.01 -14.00 -3.98
N LYS A 60 3.22 -14.35 -2.71
CA LYS A 60 2.98 -15.70 -2.18
C LYS A 60 1.49 -16.06 -2.23
N ILE A 61 0.60 -15.14 -1.82
CA ILE A 61 -0.85 -15.35 -1.87
C ILE A 61 -1.30 -15.60 -3.31
N ILE A 62 -0.82 -14.80 -4.27
CA ILE A 62 -1.14 -14.98 -5.68
C ILE A 62 -0.59 -16.30 -6.22
N ALA A 63 0.61 -16.72 -5.81
CA ALA A 63 1.16 -18.01 -6.21
C ALA A 63 0.31 -19.18 -5.69
N GLU A 64 -0.13 -19.14 -4.42
CA GLU A 64 -1.04 -20.12 -3.85
C GLU A 64 -2.39 -20.14 -4.56
N LEU A 65 -2.95 -18.98 -4.91
CA LEU A 65 -4.17 -18.87 -5.72
C LEU A 65 -3.99 -19.53 -7.09
N GLN A 66 -2.86 -19.29 -7.75
CA GLN A 66 -2.58 -19.88 -9.07
C GLN A 66 -2.35 -21.39 -9.00
N LYS A 67 -1.85 -21.90 -7.88
CA LYS A 67 -1.55 -23.32 -7.69
C LYS A 67 -2.78 -24.13 -7.28
N ASN A 68 -3.54 -23.62 -6.31
CA ASN A 68 -4.59 -24.39 -5.64
C ASN A 68 -6.01 -23.93 -6.04
N GLY A 69 -6.11 -22.88 -6.85
CA GLY A 69 -7.38 -22.24 -7.18
C GLY A 69 -7.93 -21.39 -6.05
N GLU A 70 -9.04 -20.71 -6.34
CA GLU A 70 -9.72 -19.86 -5.38
C GLU A 70 -10.36 -20.67 -4.24
N ASN A 71 -10.07 -20.27 -3.00
CA ASN A 71 -10.78 -20.75 -1.82
C ASN A 71 -10.91 -19.64 -0.76
N LYS A 72 -11.79 -19.84 0.22
CA LYS A 72 -12.12 -18.83 1.25
C LYS A 72 -10.89 -18.32 2.00
N GLN A 73 -9.92 -19.18 2.32
CA GLN A 73 -8.73 -18.80 3.07
C GLN A 73 -7.81 -17.91 2.25
N ILE A 74 -7.60 -18.26 0.97
CA ILE A 74 -6.79 -17.47 0.04
C ILE A 74 -7.42 -16.09 -0.21
N ILE A 75 -8.74 -16.04 -0.40
CA ILE A 75 -9.45 -14.77 -0.60
C ILE A 75 -9.37 -13.89 0.65
N TYR A 76 -9.54 -14.47 1.84
CA TYR A 76 -9.38 -13.72 3.08
C TYR A 76 -7.95 -13.16 3.24
N ALA A 77 -6.93 -13.98 2.97
CA ALA A 77 -5.53 -13.54 3.02
C ALA A 77 -5.25 -12.41 2.01
N MET A 78 -5.77 -12.53 0.79
CA MET A 78 -5.65 -11.52 -0.27
C MET A 78 -6.26 -10.18 0.15
N ILE A 79 -7.53 -10.19 0.61
CA ILE A 79 -8.24 -8.98 1.06
C ILE A 79 -7.53 -8.36 2.26
N SER A 80 -7.17 -9.18 3.26
CA SER A 80 -6.49 -8.70 4.45
C SER A 80 -5.16 -8.03 4.11
N ASN A 81 -4.34 -8.63 3.25
CA ASN A 81 -3.07 -8.05 2.82
C ASN A 81 -3.27 -6.69 2.12
N LEU A 82 -4.24 -6.60 1.22
CA LEU A 82 -4.56 -5.36 0.51
C LEU A 82 -5.07 -4.27 1.46
N GLN A 83 -5.96 -4.61 2.40
CA GLN A 83 -6.44 -3.68 3.42
C GLN A 83 -5.33 -3.19 4.34
N THR A 84 -4.44 -4.08 4.78
CA THR A 84 -3.29 -3.73 5.63
C THR A 84 -2.37 -2.72 4.94
N ARG A 85 -2.07 -2.90 3.65
CA ARG A 85 -1.26 -1.95 2.88
C ARG A 85 -1.87 -0.56 2.83
N ILE A 86 -3.18 -0.49 2.52
CA ILE A 86 -3.90 0.79 2.43
C ILE A 86 -3.87 1.49 3.79
N SER A 87 -4.24 0.79 4.86
CA SER A 87 -4.24 1.34 6.22
C SER A 87 -2.85 1.79 6.66
N PHE A 88 -1.81 1.03 6.32
CA PHE A 88 -0.42 1.40 6.59
C PHE A 88 -0.04 2.70 5.89
N LEU A 89 -0.27 2.81 4.58
CA LEU A 89 0.07 4.01 3.80
C LEU A 89 -0.69 5.24 4.32
N GLN A 90 -1.98 5.11 4.63
CA GLN A 90 -2.78 6.18 5.23
C GLN A 90 -2.21 6.64 6.57
N THR A 91 -1.77 5.71 7.42
CA THR A 91 -1.15 6.03 8.72
C THR A 91 0.18 6.78 8.53
N VAL A 92 1.00 6.37 7.56
CA VAL A 92 2.26 7.05 7.25
C VAL A 92 2.00 8.46 6.75
N LEU A 93 1.07 8.64 5.81
CA LEU A 93 0.68 9.94 5.28
C LEU A 93 0.17 10.87 6.37
N GLN A 94 -0.71 10.37 7.24
CA GLN A 94 -1.21 11.14 8.38
C GLN A 94 -0.07 11.62 9.28
N ARG A 95 0.89 10.75 9.61
CA ARG A 95 2.03 11.10 10.46
C ARG A 95 2.92 12.18 9.82
N ILE A 96 3.10 12.12 8.49
CA ILE A 96 3.82 13.17 7.74
C ILE A 96 3.06 14.50 7.88
N GLU A 97 1.77 14.51 7.61
CA GLU A 97 0.95 15.73 7.68
C GLU A 97 0.90 16.34 9.09
N GLU A 98 0.83 15.51 10.13
CA GLU A 98 0.88 15.96 11.52
C GLU A 98 2.24 16.63 11.82
N ASN A 99 3.35 15.99 11.43
CA ASN A 99 4.69 16.54 11.63
C ASN A 99 4.90 17.87 10.89
N GLU A 100 4.36 18.01 9.67
CA GLU A 100 4.40 19.26 8.89
C GLU A 100 3.63 20.39 9.61
N LYS A 101 2.45 20.11 10.17
CA LYS A 101 1.65 21.10 10.92
C LYS A 101 2.32 21.56 12.21
N PHE A 102 2.92 20.64 12.97
CA PHE A 102 3.62 20.99 14.22
C PHE A 102 4.80 21.95 13.97
N LYS A 103 5.52 21.82 12.85
CA LYS A 103 6.61 22.74 12.51
C LYS A 103 6.13 24.14 12.19
N ASN A 104 5.13 24.27 11.31
CA ASN A 104 4.56 25.56 10.92
C ASN A 104 4.08 26.37 12.15
N THR A 105 3.45 25.70 13.13
CA THR A 105 2.99 26.37 14.37
C THR A 105 4.12 26.78 15.32
N THR A 106 5.29 26.15 15.23
CA THR A 106 6.48 26.51 16.03
C THR A 106 7.21 27.68 15.40
N ASP A 107 7.29 27.70 14.06
CA ASP A 107 7.93 28.79 13.31
C ASP A 107 7.12 30.11 13.44
N GLU A 108 5.78 30.07 13.46
CA GLU A 108 4.94 31.26 13.70
C GLU A 108 5.05 31.82 15.13
N LYS A 109 5.37 30.99 16.13
CA LYS A 109 5.53 31.44 17.52
C LYS A 109 6.90 32.04 17.83
N THR A 110 7.85 31.93 16.91
CA THR A 110 9.24 32.36 17.10
C THR A 110 9.56 33.64 16.30
N LEU A 111 8.54 34.30 15.72
CA LEU A 111 8.60 35.62 15.08
C LEU A 111 8.01 36.69 15.98
#